data_AF-C7G5F5-F1
#
_entry.id   AF-C7G5F5-F1
#
_cell.length_a   1.000
_cell.length_b   1.000
_cell.length_c   1.000
_cell.angle_alpha   90.00
_cell.angle_beta   90.00
_cell.angle_gamma   90.00
#
_symmetry.space_group_name_H-M   'P 1'
#
loop_
_entity.id
_entity.type
_entity.pdbx_description
1 polymer ?
#
loop_
_entity_poly.entity_id
_entity_poly.type
_entity_poly.pdbx_seq_one_letter_code
_entity_poly.pdbx_strand_id
1 'polypeptide(L)'
;MGEIFGLDGGIMKFLSKVSDICIISILWLICCLPIVTIGASTTAAYYTMVKVVKREIGTLHKEFFRSFRMNFKDSIVINLIYLFLMIILAFNIYMMYQQIGNPEDNFAFQMFFIYLALFILVFIAAIYTYPMLSRFEMSKIRLIKLSVLAMFHNFPISLLLVAIFVLSFLVIVMLPFGVLFMPGVCLYIYSYFMERVIRKYMTEEMIEAWDAMAEKETDI
;
A
#
# COMPACT_ATOMS: atom_id res chain seq x y z
N MET A 1 -28.77 -22.85 -17.71
CA MET A 1 -28.36 -21.43 -17.68
C MET A 1 -29.42 -20.59 -16.96
N GLY A 2 -29.61 -20.80 -15.65
CA GLY A 2 -30.65 -20.08 -14.88
C GLY A 2 -30.26 -19.77 -13.43
N GLU A 3 -29.05 -20.12 -13.00
CA GLU A 3 -28.58 -19.96 -11.61
C GLU A 3 -27.36 -19.02 -11.48
N ILE A 4 -27.07 -18.22 -12.51
CA ILE A 4 -25.95 -17.24 -12.49
C ILE A 4 -26.43 -15.84 -12.02
N PHE A 5 -27.74 -15.65 -11.86
CA PHE A 5 -28.38 -14.42 -11.38
C PHE A 5 -29.28 -14.70 -10.16
N GLY A 6 -28.74 -15.37 -9.14
CA GLY A 6 -29.33 -15.37 -7.80
C GLY A 6 -29.22 -13.96 -7.21
N LEU A 7 -30.25 -13.15 -7.43
CA LEU A 7 -30.32 -11.72 -7.17
C LEU A 7 -30.24 -11.33 -5.69
N ASP A 8 -30.43 -12.25 -4.74
CA ASP A 8 -30.55 -11.87 -3.32
C ASP A 8 -29.26 -12.04 -2.49
N GLY A 9 -28.31 -12.85 -2.95
CA GLY A 9 -27.08 -13.14 -2.18
C GLY A 9 -25.80 -12.65 -2.86
N GLY A 10 -25.52 -13.15 -4.07
CA GLY A 10 -24.22 -12.96 -4.72
C GLY A 10 -24.01 -11.55 -5.28
N ILE A 11 -25.01 -11.02 -5.99
CA ILE A 11 -24.94 -9.67 -6.58
C ILE A 11 -24.94 -8.62 -5.48
N MET A 12 -25.79 -8.79 -4.45
CA MET A 12 -25.82 -7.91 -3.29
C MET A 12 -24.46 -7.87 -2.58
N LYS A 13 -23.83 -9.04 -2.35
CA LYS A 13 -22.48 -9.12 -1.77
C LYS A 13 -21.41 -8.46 -2.64
N PHE A 14 -21.50 -8.62 -3.97
CA PHE A 14 -20.59 -7.95 -4.89
C PHE A 14 -20.75 -6.42 -4.85
N LEU A 15 -21.99 -5.93 -4.88
CA LEU A 15 -22.29 -4.50 -4.77
C LEU A 15 -21.81 -3.92 -3.44
N SER A 16 -22.02 -4.64 -2.33
CA SER A 16 -21.49 -4.24 -1.02
C SER A 16 -19.97 -4.14 -1.01
N LYS A 17 -19.26 -5.12 -1.60
CA LYS A 17 -17.79 -5.07 -1.72
C LYS A 17 -17.31 -3.88 -2.55
N VAL A 18 -17.98 -3.61 -3.68
CA VAL A 18 -17.65 -2.44 -4.50
C VAL A 18 -17.88 -1.16 -3.70
N SER A 19 -19.00 -1.04 -2.99
CA SER A 19 -19.29 0.10 -2.12
C SER A 19 -18.22 0.28 -1.04
N ASP A 20 -17.83 -0.80 -0.36
CA ASP A 20 -16.78 -0.77 0.67
C ASP A 20 -15.43 -0.31 0.11
N ILE A 21 -15.06 -0.78 -1.08
CA ILE A 21 -13.84 -0.33 -1.78
C ILE A 21 -13.90 1.19 -2.04
N CYS A 22 -15.07 1.71 -2.44
CA CYS A 22 -15.26 3.14 -2.68
C CYS A 22 -15.13 3.95 -1.39
N ILE A 23 -15.75 3.48 -0.30
CA ILE A 23 -15.69 4.15 1.00
C ILE A 23 -14.26 4.16 1.53
N ILE A 24 -13.51 3.07 1.40
CA ILE A 24 -12.08 3.01 1.78
C ILE A 24 -11.26 4.00 0.97
N SER A 25 -11.52 4.11 -0.33
CA SER A 25 -10.84 5.07 -1.20
C SER A 25 -11.09 6.52 -0.74
N ILE A 26 -12.33 6.87 -0.43
CA ILE A 26 -12.70 8.21 0.07
C ILE A 26 -12.05 8.49 1.43
N LEU A 27 -12.13 7.55 2.37
CA LEU A 27 -11.48 7.66 3.68
C LEU A 27 -9.97 7.83 3.54
N TRP A 28 -9.35 7.06 2.65
CA TRP A 28 -7.92 7.13 2.39
C TRP A 28 -7.53 8.51 1.86
N LEU A 29 -8.29 9.07 0.90
CA LEU A 29 -8.08 10.41 0.35
C LEU A 29 -8.19 11.51 1.41
N ILE A 30 -9.24 11.47 2.24
CA ILE A 30 -9.44 12.46 3.31
C ILE A 30 -8.29 12.37 4.33
N CYS A 31 -7.89 11.15 4.70
CA CYS A 31 -6.81 10.93 5.66
C CYS A 31 -5.41 11.10 5.07
N CYS A 32 -5.24 11.18 3.74
CA CYS A 32 -3.96 11.47 3.10
C CYS A 32 -3.73 12.97 2.84
N LEU A 33 -4.71 13.84 3.15
CA LEU A 33 -4.59 15.30 2.97
C LEU A 33 -3.34 15.87 3.68
N PRO A 34 -3.03 15.49 4.93
CA PRO A 34 -1.71 15.72 5.48
C PRO A 34 -0.70 14.75 4.87
N ILE A 35 0.36 15.27 4.23
CA ILE A 35 1.42 14.44 3.64
C ILE A 35 2.06 13.49 4.69
N VAL A 36 2.11 13.93 5.95
CA VAL A 36 2.64 13.13 7.06
C VAL A 36 1.76 11.92 7.43
N THR A 37 0.47 11.93 7.10
CA THR A 37 -0.48 10.84 7.41
C THR A 37 -0.67 9.87 6.25
N ILE A 38 -0.01 10.07 5.10
CA ILE A 38 -0.04 9.13 3.97
C ILE A 38 0.32 7.70 4.42
N GLY A 39 1.38 7.55 5.23
CA GLY A 39 1.77 6.25 5.75
C GLY A 39 0.69 5.60 6.62
N ALA A 40 0.15 6.35 7.59
CA ALA A 40 -0.89 5.85 8.50
C ALA A 40 -2.20 5.51 7.77
N SER A 41 -2.59 6.36 6.81
CA SER A 41 -3.76 6.16 5.96
C SER A 41 -3.62 4.91 5.10
N THR A 42 -2.45 4.69 4.48
CA THR A 42 -2.18 3.53 3.63
C THR A 42 -2.15 2.23 4.44
N THR A 43 -1.52 2.22 5.61
CA THR A 43 -1.52 1.07 6.54
C THR A 43 -2.94 0.74 7.02
N ALA A 44 -3.73 1.76 7.39
CA ALA A 44 -5.12 1.57 7.82
C ALA A 44 -6.01 1.08 6.67
N ALA A 45 -5.90 1.68 5.49
CA ALA A 45 -6.66 1.27 4.31
C ALA A 45 -6.35 -0.16 3.90
N TYR A 46 -5.06 -0.56 3.94
CA TYR A 46 -4.66 -1.94 3.69
C TYR A 46 -5.26 -2.91 4.71
N TYR A 47 -5.17 -2.58 6.00
CA TYR A 47 -5.73 -3.41 7.07
C TYR A 47 -7.25 -3.61 6.89
N THR A 48 -7.98 -2.52 6.69
CA THR A 48 -9.44 -2.55 6.49
C THR A 48 -9.83 -3.26 5.20
N MET A 49 -9.07 -3.09 4.11
CA MET A 49 -9.33 -3.81 2.85
C MET A 49 -9.23 -5.33 3.03
N VAL A 50 -8.22 -5.81 3.76
CA VAL A 50 -8.08 -7.25 4.00
C VAL A 50 -9.11 -7.75 5.01
N LYS A 51 -9.32 -7.04 6.12
CA LYS A 51 -10.21 -7.51 7.19
C LYS A 51 -11.70 -7.41 6.78
N VAL A 52 -12.12 -6.27 6.22
CA VAL A 52 -13.53 -5.99 5.93
C VAL A 52 -13.91 -6.48 4.53
N VAL A 53 -13.14 -6.16 3.48
CA VAL A 53 -13.55 -6.47 2.10
C VAL A 53 -13.28 -7.93 1.71
N LYS A 54 -12.14 -8.50 2.13
CA LYS A 54 -11.82 -9.89 1.79
C LYS A 54 -12.43 -10.91 2.74
N ARG A 55 -12.42 -10.63 4.04
CA ARG A 55 -12.90 -11.57 5.06
C ARG A 55 -14.32 -11.27 5.56
N GLU A 56 -14.91 -10.13 5.18
CA GLU A 56 -16.28 -9.74 5.59
C GLU A 56 -16.42 -9.55 7.10
N ILE A 57 -15.34 -9.13 7.79
CA ILE A 57 -15.29 -9.01 9.25
C ILE A 57 -15.24 -7.54 9.71
N GLY A 58 -16.20 -7.17 10.56
CA GLY A 58 -16.22 -5.89 11.27
C GLY A 58 -16.72 -4.71 10.44
N THR A 59 -16.94 -3.57 11.11
CA THR A 59 -17.46 -2.37 10.44
C THR A 59 -16.32 -1.53 9.84
N LEU A 60 -16.44 -1.20 8.54
CA LEU A 60 -15.43 -0.48 7.76
C LEU A 60 -14.83 0.75 8.46
N HIS A 61 -15.69 1.69 8.88
CA HIS A 61 -15.25 2.93 9.52
C HIS A 61 -14.55 2.68 10.87
N LYS A 62 -15.11 1.78 11.69
CA LYS A 62 -14.57 1.49 13.03
C LYS A 62 -13.17 0.88 12.92
N GLU A 63 -13.01 -0.11 12.04
CA GLU A 63 -11.73 -0.79 11.83
C GLU A 63 -10.68 0.14 11.22
N PHE A 64 -11.08 0.99 10.26
CA PHE A 64 -10.19 1.99 9.67
C PHE A 64 -9.65 2.97 10.74
N PHE A 65 -10.52 3.62 11.51
CA PHE A 65 -10.10 4.58 12.53
C PHE A 65 -9.40 3.92 13.73
N ARG A 66 -9.68 2.65 14.01
CA ARG A 66 -8.97 1.86 15.02
C ARG A 66 -7.52 1.60 14.58
N SER A 67 -7.34 1.04 13.38
CA SER A 67 -6.00 0.77 12.83
C SER A 67 -5.20 2.06 12.62
N PHE A 68 -5.87 3.11 12.15
CA PHE A 68 -5.26 4.43 11.98
C PHE A 68 -4.70 4.98 13.29
N ARG A 69 -5.46 4.93 14.40
CA ARG A 69 -5.01 5.43 15.71
C ARG A 69 -3.94 4.55 16.34
N MET A 70 -4.06 3.24 16.21
CA MET A 70 -3.09 2.28 16.77
C MET A 70 -1.71 2.46 16.12
N ASN A 71 -1.68 2.57 14.79
CA ASN A 71 -0.44 2.67 14.03
C ASN A 71 0.02 4.11 13.77
N PHE A 72 -0.70 5.14 14.23
CA PHE A 72 -0.46 6.53 13.87
C PHE A 72 0.98 6.98 14.18
N LYS A 73 1.46 6.72 15.40
CA LYS A 73 2.78 7.17 15.87
C LYS A 73 3.90 6.51 15.08
N ASP A 74 3.86 5.18 14.94
CA ASP A 74 4.91 4.45 14.23
C ASP A 74 4.87 4.71 12.73
N SER A 75 3.67 4.84 12.15
CA SER A 75 3.50 5.17 10.74
C SER A 75 4.03 6.55 10.41
N ILE A 76 3.82 7.56 11.26
CA ILE A 76 4.34 8.91 11.04
C ILE A 76 5.87 8.90 11.10
N VAL A 77 6.47 8.24 12.09
CA VAL A 77 7.93 8.19 12.21
C VAL A 77 8.55 7.52 10.99
N ILE A 78 8.00 6.38 10.56
CA ILE A 78 8.48 5.66 9.36
C ILE A 78 8.26 6.51 8.09
N ASN A 79 7.07 7.10 7.94
CA ASN A 79 6.76 7.95 6.79
C ASN A 79 7.70 9.16 6.72
N LEU A 80 8.03 9.78 7.86
CA LEU A 80 8.93 10.92 7.90
C LEU A 80 10.36 10.54 7.50
N ILE A 81 10.84 9.37 7.90
CA ILE A 81 12.14 8.84 7.47
C ILE A 81 12.16 8.63 5.95
N TYR A 82 11.14 7.98 5.40
CA TYR A 82 11.04 7.76 3.95
C TYR A 82 10.90 9.07 3.17
N LEU A 83 10.07 9.99 3.65
CA LEU A 83 9.85 11.29 3.02
C LEU A 83 11.14 12.12 3.00
N PHE A 84 11.89 12.12 4.10
CA PHE A 84 13.20 12.77 4.18
C PHE A 84 14.19 12.20 3.15
N LEU A 85 14.30 10.87 3.05
CA LEU A 85 15.16 10.21 2.06
C LEU A 85 14.73 10.53 0.62
N MET A 86 13.43 10.51 0.35
CA MET A 86 12.87 10.80 -0.98
C MET A 86 13.12 12.25 -1.40
N ILE A 87 13.02 13.22 -0.48
CA ILE A 87 13.32 14.63 -0.75
C ILE A 87 14.80 14.81 -1.10
N ILE A 88 15.71 14.21 -0.32
CA ILE A 88 17.15 14.28 -0.59
C ILE A 88 17.45 13.71 -1.97
N LEU A 89 16.91 12.53 -2.29
CA LEU A 89 17.14 11.90 -3.60
C LEU A 89 16.54 12.72 -4.74
N ALA A 90 15.34 13.26 -4.58
CA ALA A 90 14.70 14.13 -5.58
C ALA A 90 15.52 15.41 -5.83
N PHE A 91 16.07 16.01 -4.77
CA PHE A 91 16.96 17.16 -4.89
C PHE A 91 18.24 16.82 -5.65
N ASN A 92 18.89 15.69 -5.35
CA ASN A 92 20.06 15.23 -6.09
C ASN A 92 19.75 14.96 -7.57
N ILE A 93 18.62 14.31 -7.86
CA ILE A 93 18.15 14.07 -9.24
C ILE A 93 17.95 15.39 -9.98
N TYR A 94 17.31 16.38 -9.35
CA TYR A 94 17.07 17.70 -9.94
C TYR A 94 18.38 18.44 -10.23
N MET A 95 19.32 18.43 -9.29
CA MET A 95 20.64 19.05 -9.47
C MET A 95 21.41 18.41 -10.63
N MET A 96 21.44 17.07 -10.70
CA MET A 96 22.12 16.36 -11.79
C MET A 96 21.41 16.60 -13.14
N TYR A 97 20.08 16.64 -13.16
CA TYR A 97 19.31 16.89 -14.38
C TYR A 97 19.64 18.25 -15.01
N GLN A 98 19.84 19.30 -14.19
CA GLN A 98 20.24 20.61 -14.69
C GLN A 98 21.64 20.61 -15.33
N GLN A 99 22.51 19.65 -14.96
CA GLN A 99 23.90 19.56 -15.44
C GLN A 99 24.04 18.72 -16.72
N ILE A 100 23.03 17.92 -17.09
CA ILE A 100 23.04 17.04 -18.28
C ILE A 100 23.18 17.81 -19.61
N GLY A 101 22.88 19.11 -19.64
CA GLY A 101 23.00 19.95 -20.84
C GLY A 101 24.42 20.39 -21.21
N ASN A 102 25.42 20.15 -20.36
CA ASN A 102 26.81 20.51 -20.64
C ASN A 102 27.55 19.35 -21.34
N PRO A 103 28.17 19.58 -22.52
CA PRO A 103 28.78 18.53 -23.33
C PRO A 103 29.95 17.75 -22.69
N GLU A 104 30.50 18.21 -21.56
CA GLU A 104 31.71 17.61 -20.96
C GLU A 104 31.43 16.58 -19.84
N ASP A 105 30.18 16.45 -19.36
CA ASP A 105 29.89 15.68 -18.13
C ASP A 105 29.12 14.38 -18.38
N ASN A 106 29.80 13.37 -18.93
CA ASN A 106 29.33 11.97 -18.87
C ASN A 106 29.05 11.51 -17.42
N PHE A 107 29.72 12.12 -16.44
CA PHE A 107 29.56 11.85 -15.01
C PHE A 107 28.18 12.26 -14.47
N ALA A 108 27.66 13.43 -14.86
CA ALA A 108 26.36 13.91 -14.40
C ALA A 108 25.21 13.01 -14.89
N PHE A 109 25.30 12.53 -16.14
CA PHE A 109 24.35 11.57 -16.70
C PHE A 109 24.37 10.24 -15.93
N GLN A 110 25.56 9.69 -15.63
CA GLN A 110 25.70 8.45 -14.86
C GLN A 110 25.12 8.59 -13.44
N MET A 111 25.45 9.69 -12.74
CA MET A 111 24.94 9.95 -11.39
C MET A 111 23.42 10.14 -11.36
N PHE A 112 22.84 10.77 -12.39
CA PHE A 112 21.39 10.89 -12.53
C PHE A 112 20.70 9.51 -12.51
N PHE A 113 21.18 8.54 -13.30
CA PHE A 113 20.59 7.19 -13.32
C PHE A 113 20.77 6.46 -11.99
N ILE A 114 21.89 6.65 -11.31
CA ILE A 114 22.14 6.04 -9.99
C ILE A 114 21.15 6.60 -8.96
N TYR A 115 20.99 7.93 -8.88
CA TYR A 115 20.04 8.53 -7.95
C TYR A 115 18.59 8.17 -8.29
N LEU A 116 18.24 8.08 -9.56
CA LEU A 116 16.93 7.63 -10.01
C LEU A 116 16.66 6.18 -9.60
N ALA A 117 17.64 5.28 -9.78
CA ALA A 117 17.52 3.88 -9.36
C ALA A 117 17.36 3.76 -7.83
N LEU A 118 18.12 4.54 -7.06
CA LEU A 118 17.99 4.59 -5.60
C LEU A 118 16.62 5.12 -5.16
N PHE A 119 16.11 6.15 -5.83
CA PHE A 119 14.77 6.69 -5.56
C PHE A 119 13.68 5.64 -5.76
N ILE A 120 13.73 4.91 -6.88
CA ILE A 120 12.78 3.81 -7.16
C ILE A 120 12.89 2.72 -6.09
N LEU A 121 14.11 2.36 -5.66
CA LEU A 121 14.34 1.34 -4.64
C LEU A 121 13.72 1.75 -3.29
N VAL A 122 13.97 2.99 -2.84
CA VAL A 122 13.38 3.52 -1.60
C VAL A 122 11.86 3.57 -1.68
N PHE A 123 11.31 3.93 -2.84
CA PHE A 123 9.87 3.94 -3.07
C PHE A 123 9.24 2.54 -2.95
N ILE A 124 9.85 1.52 -3.57
CA ILE A 124 9.38 0.13 -3.45
C ILE A 124 9.50 -0.37 -2.00
N ALA A 125 10.59 -0.03 -1.30
CA ALA A 125 10.74 -0.38 0.11
C ALA A 125 9.64 0.23 0.98
N ALA A 126 9.25 1.49 0.73
CA ALA A 126 8.13 2.13 1.41
C ALA A 126 6.81 1.40 1.15
N ILE A 127 6.55 1.00 -0.10
CA ILE A 127 5.38 0.19 -0.47
C ILE A 127 5.32 -1.10 0.36
N TYR A 128 6.43 -1.84 0.52
CA TYR A 128 6.43 -3.07 1.31
C TYR A 128 6.31 -2.83 2.83
N THR A 129 6.78 -1.67 3.29
CA THR A 129 6.80 -1.32 4.70
C THR A 129 5.40 -1.10 5.28
N TYR A 130 4.50 -0.43 4.55
CA TYR A 130 3.18 -0.08 5.08
C TYR A 130 2.27 -1.28 5.40
N PRO A 131 2.20 -2.35 4.58
CA PRO A 131 1.48 -3.56 4.94
C PRO A 131 2.14 -4.35 6.07
N MET A 132 3.48 -4.40 6.09
CA MET A 132 4.20 -5.06 7.17
C MET A 132 3.91 -4.38 8.50
N LEU A 133 3.84 -3.04 8.51
CA LEU A 133 3.45 -2.24 9.67
C LEU A 133 2.01 -2.53 10.14
N SER A 134 1.10 -2.89 9.24
CA SER A 134 -0.29 -3.23 9.60
C SER A 134 -0.43 -4.57 10.33
N ARG A 135 0.55 -5.47 10.19
CA ARG A 135 0.45 -6.88 10.63
C ARG A 135 1.51 -7.27 11.66
N PHE A 136 2.66 -6.63 11.66
CA PHE A 136 3.77 -6.98 12.54
C PHE A 136 4.06 -5.85 13.52
N GLU A 137 3.86 -6.14 14.81
CA GLU A 137 4.33 -5.29 15.90
C GLU A 137 5.83 -5.54 16.12
N MET A 138 6.67 -4.95 15.26
CA MET A 138 8.13 -5.05 15.33
C MET A 138 8.79 -3.68 15.49
N SER A 139 10.04 -3.67 15.95
CA SER A 139 10.82 -2.43 15.97
C SER A 139 11.03 -1.88 14.54
N LYS A 140 10.95 -0.54 14.40
CA LYS A 140 11.01 0.18 13.12
C LYS A 140 12.14 -0.29 12.20
N ILE A 141 13.34 -0.45 12.76
CA ILE A 141 14.53 -0.90 12.01
C ILE A 141 14.38 -2.35 11.50
N ARG A 142 13.83 -3.24 12.33
CA ARG A 142 13.62 -4.65 11.96
C ARG A 142 12.58 -4.76 10.87
N LEU A 143 11.54 -3.93 10.94
CA LEU A 143 10.46 -3.89 9.96
C LEU A 143 10.96 -3.38 8.59
N ILE A 144 11.79 -2.32 8.57
CA ILE A 144 12.42 -1.84 7.33
C ILE A 144 13.33 -2.92 6.73
N LYS A 145 14.17 -3.57 7.56
CA LYS A 145 15.04 -4.66 7.09
C LYS A 145 14.26 -5.82 6.48
N LEU A 146 13.16 -6.24 7.14
CA LEU A 146 12.29 -7.28 6.62
C LEU A 146 11.63 -6.87 5.30
N SER A 147 11.18 -5.62 5.19
CA SER A 147 10.54 -5.09 3.99
C SER A 147 11.50 -5.06 2.80
N VAL A 148 12.75 -4.64 3.03
CA VAL A 148 13.82 -4.66 2.01
C VAL A 148 14.17 -6.09 1.61
N LEU A 149 14.28 -7.01 2.56
CA LEU A 149 14.52 -8.43 2.28
C LEU A 149 13.40 -9.03 1.42
N ALA A 150 12.14 -8.77 1.81
CA ALA A 150 10.96 -9.26 1.11
C ALA A 150 10.85 -8.70 -0.32
N MET A 151 11.26 -7.44 -0.52
CA MET A 151 11.34 -6.79 -1.82
C MET A 151 12.30 -7.51 -2.77
N PHE A 152 13.53 -7.81 -2.32
CA PHE A 152 14.53 -8.51 -3.14
C PHE A 152 14.17 -9.98 -3.37
N HIS A 153 13.63 -10.66 -2.35
CA HIS A 153 13.23 -12.05 -2.47
C HIS A 153 12.04 -12.25 -3.43
N ASN A 154 11.12 -11.28 -3.50
CA ASN A 154 9.94 -11.33 -4.36
C ASN A 154 10.00 -10.30 -5.51
N PHE A 155 11.15 -10.19 -6.18
CA PHE A 155 11.35 -9.28 -7.32
C PHE A 155 10.24 -9.29 -8.39
N PRO A 156 9.70 -10.43 -8.87
CA PRO A 156 8.64 -10.43 -9.87
C PRO A 156 7.33 -9.80 -9.35
N ILE A 157 7.05 -9.96 -8.05
CA ILE A 157 5.86 -9.35 -7.43
C ILE A 157 6.10 -7.84 -7.26
N SER A 158 7.30 -7.43 -6.85
CA SER A 158 7.68 -6.02 -6.76
C SER A 158 7.50 -5.30 -8.11
N LEU A 159 7.93 -5.91 -9.22
CA LEU A 159 7.75 -5.37 -10.56
C LEU A 159 6.26 -5.24 -10.95
N LEU A 160 5.47 -6.26 -10.65
CA LEU A 160 4.03 -6.27 -10.91
C LEU A 160 3.31 -5.17 -10.12
N LEU A 161 3.68 -4.98 -8.85
CA LEU A 161 3.17 -3.90 -8.00
C LEU A 161 3.49 -2.52 -8.59
N VAL A 162 4.73 -2.30 -9.03
CA VAL A 162 5.11 -1.03 -9.69
C VAL A 162 4.29 -0.82 -10.97
N ALA A 163 4.12 -1.85 -11.79
CA ALA A 163 3.30 -1.77 -13.01
C ALA A 163 1.83 -1.40 -12.70
N ILE A 164 1.24 -1.99 -11.66
CA ILE A 164 -0.11 -1.64 -11.19
C ILE A 164 -0.16 -0.17 -10.77
N PHE A 165 0.81 0.31 -9.97
CA PHE A 165 0.86 1.71 -9.54
C PHE A 165 0.97 2.68 -10.72
N VAL A 166 1.84 2.38 -11.69
CA VAL A 166 2.01 3.20 -12.90
C VAL A 166 0.74 3.22 -13.74
N LEU A 167 0.11 2.06 -13.97
CA LEU A 167 -1.14 1.98 -14.72
C LEU A 167 -2.25 2.79 -14.04
N SER A 168 -2.33 2.68 -12.72
CA SER A 168 -3.32 3.40 -11.92
C SER A 168 -3.12 4.91 -11.98
N PHE A 169 -1.87 5.36 -11.91
CA PHE A 169 -1.51 6.76 -12.07
C PHE A 169 -1.88 7.28 -13.48
N LEU A 170 -1.60 6.51 -14.54
CA LEU A 170 -1.99 6.87 -15.91
C LEU A 170 -3.51 7.03 -16.07
N VAL A 171 -4.30 6.13 -15.47
CA VAL A 171 -5.76 6.23 -15.54
C VAL A 171 -6.27 7.45 -14.79
N ILE A 172 -5.70 7.78 -13.62
CA ILE A 172 -6.03 8.99 -12.87
C ILE A 172 -5.75 10.26 -13.70
N VAL A 173 -4.63 10.30 -14.41
CA VAL A 173 -4.27 11.45 -15.26
C VAL A 173 -5.21 11.58 -16.47
N MET A 174 -5.61 10.46 -17.09
CA MET A 174 -6.58 10.48 -18.19
C MET A 174 -8.01 10.80 -17.74
N LEU A 175 -8.41 10.32 -16.56
CA LEU A 175 -9.76 10.44 -16.01
C LEU A 175 -9.69 11.02 -14.60
N PRO A 176 -9.79 12.36 -14.43
CA PRO A 176 -9.65 13.00 -13.12
C PRO A 176 -10.74 12.58 -12.11
N PHE A 177 -11.93 12.19 -12.58
CA PHE A 177 -12.98 11.59 -11.72
C PHE A 177 -12.56 10.21 -11.17
N GLY A 178 -11.62 9.53 -11.82
CA GLY A 178 -11.07 8.25 -11.40
C GLY A 178 -10.31 8.32 -10.07
N VAL A 179 -9.88 9.51 -9.62
CA VAL A 179 -9.22 9.71 -8.31
C VAL A 179 -10.05 9.15 -7.16
N LEU A 180 -11.38 9.18 -7.25
CA LEU A 180 -12.24 8.74 -6.15
C LEU A 180 -12.37 7.22 -6.05
N PHE A 181 -12.24 6.50 -7.17
CA PHE A 181 -12.45 5.04 -7.24
C PHE A 181 -11.15 4.24 -7.40
N MET A 182 -10.21 4.75 -8.19
CA MET A 182 -8.98 4.05 -8.52
C MET A 182 -8.17 3.64 -7.29
N PRO A 183 -7.91 4.51 -6.28
CA PRO A 183 -7.10 4.13 -5.12
C PRO A 183 -7.64 2.89 -4.40
N GLY A 184 -8.95 2.77 -4.26
CA GLY A 184 -9.60 1.60 -3.68
C GLY A 184 -9.37 0.32 -4.50
N VAL A 185 -9.54 0.39 -5.82
CA VAL A 185 -9.30 -0.75 -6.72
C VAL A 185 -7.83 -1.15 -6.70
N CYS A 186 -6.92 -0.19 -6.72
CA CYS A 186 -5.49 -0.41 -6.60
C CYS A 186 -5.17 -1.12 -5.29
N LEU A 187 -5.70 -0.63 -4.16
CA LEU A 187 -5.51 -1.24 -2.84
C LEU A 187 -6.05 -2.67 -2.78
N TYR A 188 -7.16 -2.95 -3.47
CA TYR A 188 -7.71 -4.30 -3.51
C TYR A 188 -6.76 -5.27 -4.22
N ILE A 189 -6.32 -4.92 -5.44
CA ILE A 189 -5.37 -5.74 -6.22
C ILE A 189 -4.04 -5.85 -5.46
N TYR A 190 -3.54 -4.73 -4.96
CA TYR A 190 -2.34 -4.64 -4.14
C TYR A 190 -2.39 -5.58 -2.94
N SER A 191 -3.51 -5.60 -2.21
CA SER A 191 -3.71 -6.46 -1.05
C SER A 191 -3.69 -7.95 -1.42
N TYR A 192 -4.15 -8.33 -2.62
CA TYR A 192 -4.11 -9.71 -3.09
C TYR A 192 -2.68 -10.23 -3.23
N PHE A 193 -1.81 -9.46 -3.89
CA PHE A 193 -0.40 -9.83 -4.06
C PHE A 193 0.38 -9.75 -2.75
N MET A 194 0.18 -8.68 -1.97
CA MET A 194 0.90 -8.50 -0.71
C MET A 194 0.51 -9.54 0.34
N GLU A 195 -0.75 -9.98 0.39
CA GLU A 195 -1.15 -11.04 1.32
C GLU A 195 -0.42 -12.36 1.02
N ARG A 196 -0.20 -12.69 -0.26
CA ARG A 196 0.59 -13.86 -0.66
C ARG A 196 2.05 -13.76 -0.23
N VAL A 197 2.62 -12.55 -0.25
CA VAL A 197 3.99 -12.30 0.23
C VAL A 197 4.04 -12.37 1.75
N ILE A 198 3.17 -11.66 2.45
CA ILE A 198 3.17 -11.55 3.91
C ILE A 198 2.95 -12.92 4.57
N ARG A 199 2.08 -13.76 4.01
CA ARG A 199 1.85 -15.12 4.53
C ARG A 199 3.12 -15.97 4.60
N LYS A 200 4.12 -15.75 3.72
CA LYS A 200 5.40 -16.47 3.77
C LYS A 200 6.28 -16.08 4.97
N TYR A 201 6.01 -14.92 5.57
CA TYR A 201 6.79 -14.37 6.69
C TYR A 201 6.01 -14.38 8.02
N MET A 202 4.77 -14.86 8.01
CA MET A 202 3.97 -15.03 9.24
C MET A 202 4.27 -16.38 9.87
N THR A 203 4.45 -16.41 11.19
CA THR A 203 4.49 -17.64 11.99
C THR A 203 3.13 -18.33 11.99
N GLU A 204 3.08 -19.66 12.17
CA GLU A 204 1.82 -20.43 12.29
C GLU A 204 0.90 -19.85 13.37
N GLU A 205 1.42 -19.48 14.54
CA GLU A 205 0.66 -18.81 15.61
C GLU A 205 -0.02 -17.50 15.15
N MET A 206 0.64 -16.73 14.28
CA MET A 206 0.06 -15.48 13.76
C MET A 206 -1.04 -15.76 12.73
N ILE A 207 -0.90 -16.83 11.95
CA ILE A 207 -1.94 -17.27 11.01
C ILE A 207 -3.17 -17.72 11.80
N GLU A 208 -2.97 -18.59 12.79
CA GLU A 208 -4.03 -19.09 13.66
C GLU A 208 -4.72 -17.97 14.45
N ALA A 209 -3.96 -17.05 15.05
CA ALA A 209 -4.55 -15.90 15.76
C ALA A 209 -5.39 -15.02 14.83
N TRP A 210 -4.97 -14.83 13.58
CA TRP A 210 -5.71 -14.06 12.59
C TRP A 210 -6.93 -14.79 12.03
N ASP A 211 -6.85 -16.12 11.88
CA ASP A 211 -7.97 -16.96 11.43
C ASP A 211 -9.00 -17.16 12.55
N ALA A 212 -8.57 -17.29 13.80
CA ALA A 212 -9.45 -17.33 14.98
C ALA A 212 -10.20 -16.00 15.21
N MET A 213 -9.62 -14.85 14.83
CA MET A 213 -10.36 -13.58 14.81
C MET A 213 -11.49 -13.58 13.78
N ALA A 214 -11.34 -14.32 12.67
CA ALA A 214 -12.39 -14.44 11.67
C ALA A 214 -13.57 -15.27 12.17
N GLU A 215 -13.29 -16.39 12.85
CA GLU A 215 -14.34 -17.26 13.39
C GLU A 215 -15.15 -16.59 14.51
N LYS A 216 -14.48 -15.86 15.43
CA LYS A 216 -15.16 -15.22 16.57
C LYS A 216 -16.13 -14.08 16.20
N GLU A 217 -15.91 -13.39 15.09
CA GLU A 217 -16.79 -12.29 14.65
C GLU A 217 -17.90 -12.79 13.71
N THR A 218 -17.83 -14.02 13.18
CA THR A 218 -18.93 -14.67 12.42
C THR A 218 -19.96 -15.39 13.31
N ASP A 219 -19.62 -15.68 14.56
CA ASP A 219 -20.49 -16.35 15.55
C ASP A 219 -21.36 -15.38 16.39
N ILE A 220 -21.43 -14.10 16.02
CA ILE A 220 -22.26 -13.06 16.65
C ILE A 220 -23.29 -12.54 15.64
#